data_AF-A0A930V7Y4-F1
#
_entry.id   AF-A0A930V7Y4-F1
#
_cell.length_a   1.000
_cell.length_b   1.000
_cell.length_c   1.000
_cell.angle_alpha   90.00
_cell.angle_beta   90.00
_cell.angle_gamma   90.00
#
_symmetry.space_group_name_H-M   'P 1'
#
loop_
_entity.id
_entity.type
_entity.pdbx_description
1 polymer ?
#
loop_
_entity_poly.entity_id
_entity_poly.type
_entity_poly.pdbx_seq_one_letter_code
_entity_poly.pdbx_strand_id
1 'polypeptide(L)'
;MADITVVDSDVERPRIIHDAGAIHLRHHVDGNELVIETDRPSWDSWNFDGGRSPERHLTLQLPHDHALGASLVITTFGGDVTLDGRFGDITATTSGGDFSLEGKAASLALENVAGDSRVNLDDAPATMSIQTSAGDQDVTLPVGDYGITTKAGLGDIRNGLGNNPDAARQYRFESRVGDILIGPRQPD
;
A
#
# COMPACT_ATOMS: atom_id res chain seq x y z
N MET A 1 -9.82 -8.91 -10.97
CA MET A 1 -8.94 -8.16 -10.07
C MET A 1 -8.90 -8.93 -8.78
N ALA A 2 -7.78 -8.91 -8.08
CA ALA A 2 -7.63 -9.64 -6.83
C ALA A 2 -7.16 -8.65 -5.77
N ASP A 3 -7.83 -8.69 -4.63
CA ASP A 3 -7.49 -7.88 -3.48
C ASP A 3 -6.35 -8.58 -2.75
N ILE A 4 -5.34 -7.81 -2.39
CA ILE A 4 -4.11 -8.28 -1.78
C ILE A 4 -4.10 -7.78 -0.35
N THR A 5 -4.01 -8.70 0.59
CA THR A 5 -3.81 -8.39 2.00
C THR A 5 -2.48 -8.96 2.46
N VAL A 6 -1.61 -8.13 3.03
CA VAL A 6 -0.39 -8.57 3.71
C VAL A 6 -0.54 -8.26 5.18
N VAL A 7 -0.45 -9.29 6.02
CA VAL A 7 -0.64 -9.15 7.47
C VAL A 7 0.59 -9.65 8.23
N ASP A 8 1.01 -8.87 9.21
CA ASP A 8 1.90 -9.32 10.27
C ASP A 8 1.11 -10.25 11.22
N SER A 9 1.56 -11.48 11.42
CA SER A 9 0.79 -12.51 12.11
C SER A 9 1.67 -13.47 12.91
N ASP A 10 1.07 -14.10 13.92
CA ASP A 10 1.69 -15.14 14.73
C ASP A 10 1.71 -16.48 13.96
N VAL A 11 2.56 -16.55 12.94
CA VAL A 11 2.80 -17.74 12.13
C VAL A 11 4.26 -18.12 12.15
N GLU A 12 4.57 -19.41 12.26
CA GLU A 12 5.97 -19.88 12.26
C GLU A 12 6.70 -19.65 10.92
N ARG A 13 5.95 -19.60 9.82
CA ARG A 13 6.45 -19.45 8.45
C ARG A 13 5.47 -18.63 7.62
N PRO A 14 5.94 -17.94 6.57
CA PRO A 14 5.05 -17.24 5.64
C PRO A 14 3.96 -18.16 5.10
N ARG A 15 2.71 -17.67 5.08
CA ARG A 15 1.55 -18.42 4.57
C ARG A 15 0.85 -17.62 3.48
N ILE A 16 0.58 -18.30 2.37
CA ILE A 16 -0.27 -17.77 1.30
C ILE A 16 -1.63 -18.43 1.44
N ILE A 17 -2.67 -17.63 1.66
CA ILE A 17 -4.07 -18.03 1.73
C ILE A 17 -4.76 -17.41 0.52
N HIS A 18 -5.48 -18.22 -0.25
CA HIS A 18 -6.24 -17.76 -1.40
C HIS A 18 -7.49 -18.61 -1.59
N ASP A 19 -8.53 -18.03 -2.19
CA ASP A 19 -9.69 -18.80 -2.60
C ASP A 19 -9.33 -19.75 -3.75
N ALA A 20 -9.67 -21.03 -3.59
CA ALA A 20 -9.21 -22.13 -4.44
C ALA A 20 -9.73 -22.10 -5.91
N GLY A 21 -10.56 -21.12 -6.27
CA GLY A 21 -11.34 -21.14 -7.52
C GLY A 21 -10.92 -20.17 -8.63
N ALA A 22 -10.07 -19.16 -8.39
CA ALA A 22 -10.12 -17.96 -9.25
C ALA A 22 -8.78 -17.33 -9.67
N ILE A 23 -7.64 -17.77 -9.13
CA ILE A 23 -6.33 -17.18 -9.44
C ILE A 23 -5.35 -18.28 -9.83
N HIS A 24 -4.79 -18.19 -11.05
CA HIS A 24 -3.54 -18.88 -11.35
C HIS A 24 -2.43 -18.12 -10.63
N LEU A 25 -2.17 -18.52 -9.39
CA LEU A 25 -1.13 -17.94 -8.57
C LEU A 25 0.16 -18.69 -8.82
N ARG A 26 1.16 -17.99 -9.34
CA ARG A 26 2.54 -18.44 -9.30
C ARG A 26 3.23 -17.69 -8.18
N HIS A 27 3.97 -18.41 -7.35
CA HIS A 27 4.89 -17.76 -6.44
C HIS A 27 6.25 -18.42 -6.56
N HIS A 28 7.29 -17.61 -6.39
CA HIS A 28 8.64 -18.10 -6.27
C HIS A 28 9.38 -17.29 -5.22
N VAL A 29 10.33 -17.94 -4.55
CA VAL A 29 11.22 -17.29 -3.61
C VAL A 29 12.59 -17.22 -4.27
N ASP A 30 13.03 -16.02 -4.61
CA ASP A 30 14.40 -15.76 -5.10
C ASP A 30 15.23 -15.15 -3.96
N GLY A 31 16.05 -15.98 -3.32
CA GLY A 31 16.80 -15.60 -2.12
C GLY A 31 15.89 -15.20 -0.96
N ASN A 32 15.77 -13.89 -0.72
CA ASN A 32 14.94 -13.31 0.34
C ASN A 32 13.68 -12.60 -0.21
N GLU A 33 13.45 -12.67 -1.51
CA GLU A 33 12.31 -12.03 -2.19
C GLU A 33 11.21 -13.07 -2.46
N LEU A 34 10.00 -12.82 -1.95
CA LEU A 34 8.81 -13.59 -2.32
C LEU A 34 8.10 -12.86 -3.45
N VAL A 35 8.18 -13.41 -4.66
CA VAL A 35 7.46 -12.92 -5.82
C VAL A 35 6.15 -13.68 -5.93
N ILE A 36 5.02 -12.95 -5.96
CA ILE A 36 3.69 -13.52 -6.20
C ILE A 36 3.13 -12.91 -7.49
N GLU A 37 2.92 -13.75 -8.49
CA GLU A 37 2.35 -13.40 -9.78
C GLU A 37 0.94 -13.99 -9.89
N THR A 38 -0.03 -13.17 -10.26
CA THR A 38 -1.39 -13.61 -10.54
C THR A 38 -1.68 -13.47 -12.02
N ASP A 39 -1.79 -14.60 -12.75
CA ASP A 39 -2.11 -14.60 -14.17
C ASP A 39 -3.64 -14.59 -14.39
N ARG A 40 -4.12 -13.74 -15.32
CA ARG A 40 -5.45 -13.91 -15.92
C ARG A 40 -5.35 -14.90 -17.09
N PRO A 41 -6.30 -15.85 -17.25
CA PRO A 41 -6.36 -16.64 -18.47
C PRO A 41 -6.67 -15.74 -19.69
N SER A 42 -5.97 -15.92 -20.80
CA SER A 42 -6.08 -15.07 -22.00
C SER A 42 -7.43 -15.14 -22.72
N TRP A 43 -8.21 -16.20 -22.51
CA TRP A 43 -9.54 -16.40 -23.10
C TRP A 43 -10.68 -15.67 -22.36
N ASP A 44 -10.40 -15.09 -21.19
CA ASP A 44 -11.36 -14.34 -20.37
C ASP A 44 -11.72 -12.96 -20.99
N SER A 45 -11.08 -12.59 -22.11
CA SER A 45 -11.37 -11.38 -22.90
C SER A 45 -12.63 -11.48 -23.76
N TRP A 46 -13.23 -12.67 -23.90
CA TRP A 46 -14.40 -12.91 -24.76
C TRP A 46 -15.70 -13.22 -23.97
N ASN A 47 -15.64 -13.32 -22.65
CA ASN A 47 -16.83 -13.52 -21.82
C ASN A 47 -17.39 -12.16 -21.36
N PHE A 48 -18.20 -11.52 -22.21
CA PHE A 48 -19.22 -10.57 -21.77
C PHE A 48 -20.36 -11.36 -21.09
N ASP A 49 -20.08 -12.06 -19.99
CA ASP A 49 -21.15 -12.55 -19.13
C ASP A 49 -21.39 -11.47 -18.07
N GLY A 50 -22.60 -10.92 -18.03
CA GLY A 50 -23.04 -9.91 -17.06
C GLY A 50 -23.15 -10.44 -15.62
N GLY A 51 -22.32 -11.41 -15.26
CA GLY A 51 -22.21 -12.04 -13.95
C GLY A 51 -21.14 -11.36 -13.10
N ARG A 52 -21.44 -11.16 -11.81
CA ARG A 52 -20.51 -10.62 -10.82
C ARG A 52 -19.17 -11.36 -10.92
N SER A 53 -18.09 -10.63 -11.19
CA SER A 53 -16.74 -11.18 -11.09
C SER A 53 -16.56 -11.71 -9.66
N PRO A 54 -16.14 -12.98 -9.46
CA PRO A 54 -15.88 -13.47 -8.12
C PRO A 54 -14.84 -12.57 -7.46
N GLU A 55 -15.12 -12.14 -6.22
CA GLU A 55 -14.16 -11.44 -5.38
C GLU A 55 -12.99 -12.40 -5.14
N ARG A 56 -11.78 -11.95 -5.47
CA ARG A 56 -10.59 -12.79 -5.41
C ARG A 56 -9.69 -12.23 -4.33
N HIS A 57 -9.53 -12.93 -3.23
CA HIS A 57 -8.70 -12.46 -2.13
C HIS A 57 -7.42 -13.29 -2.04
N LEU A 58 -6.29 -12.59 -1.92
CA LEU A 58 -4.98 -13.15 -1.65
C LEU A 58 -4.49 -12.59 -0.32
N THR A 59 -4.28 -13.45 0.68
CA THR A 59 -3.71 -13.04 1.95
C THR A 59 -2.32 -13.65 2.13
N LEU A 60 -1.32 -12.80 2.35
CA LEU A 60 0.03 -13.17 2.75
C LEU A 60 0.19 -12.90 4.25
N GLN A 61 0.36 -13.94 5.04
CA GLN A 61 0.69 -13.82 6.46
C GLN A 61 2.20 -13.94 6.65
N LEU A 62 2.81 -12.95 7.30
CA LEU A 62 4.23 -12.91 7.62
C LEU A 62 4.45 -13.12 9.13
N PRO A 63 5.46 -13.92 9.53
CA PRO A 63 5.87 -14.01 10.94
C PRO A 63 6.32 -12.66 11.50
N HIS A 64 5.95 -12.36 12.74
CA HIS A 64 6.37 -11.15 13.47
C HIS A 64 7.87 -10.82 13.37
N ASP A 65 8.72 -11.83 13.54
CA ASP A 65 10.18 -11.66 13.56
C ASP A 65 10.77 -11.31 12.18
N HIS A 66 10.03 -11.58 11.11
CA HIS A 66 10.47 -11.39 9.72
C HIS A 66 9.81 -10.16 9.06
N ALA A 67 8.63 -9.75 9.51
CA ALA A 67 7.91 -8.62 8.97
C ALA A 67 8.69 -7.29 9.17
N LEU A 68 9.29 -7.10 10.36
CA LEU A 68 10.08 -5.91 10.74
C LEU A 68 11.33 -5.62 9.88
N GLY A 69 11.75 -6.56 9.02
CA GLY A 69 12.88 -6.39 8.10
C GLY A 69 12.59 -6.75 6.64
N ALA A 70 11.34 -7.11 6.31
CA ALA A 70 10.96 -7.48 4.97
C ALA A 70 10.85 -6.22 4.08
N SER A 71 11.55 -6.22 2.95
CA SER A 71 11.27 -5.30 1.86
C SER A 71 10.11 -5.85 1.04
N LEU A 72 9.07 -5.05 0.87
CA LEU A 72 7.84 -5.43 0.19
C LEU A 72 7.73 -4.65 -1.11
N VAL A 73 7.72 -5.39 -2.22
CA VAL A 73 7.49 -4.83 -3.55
C VAL A 73 6.15 -5.34 -4.06
N ILE A 74 5.19 -4.43 -4.24
CA ILE A 74 3.84 -4.76 -4.70
C ILE A 74 3.59 -4.07 -6.03
N THR A 75 3.26 -4.85 -7.06
CA THR A 75 2.76 -4.32 -8.33
C THR A 75 1.40 -4.93 -8.62
N THR A 76 0.35 -4.12 -8.68
CA THR A 76 -0.99 -4.57 -9.09
C THR A 76 -1.58 -3.69 -10.18
N PHE A 77 -2.31 -4.33 -11.10
CA PHE A 77 -3.07 -3.66 -12.14
C PHE A 77 -4.53 -3.39 -11.75
N GLY A 78 -4.96 -3.83 -10.56
CA GLY A 78 -6.32 -3.66 -10.07
C GLY A 78 -6.68 -4.57 -8.91
N GLY A 79 -7.55 -4.09 -8.03
CA GLY A 79 -7.89 -4.73 -6.76
C GLY A 79 -7.21 -3.99 -5.61
N ASP A 80 -7.81 -4.05 -4.44
CA ASP A 80 -7.37 -3.25 -3.30
C ASP A 80 -6.13 -3.87 -2.65
N VAL A 81 -5.24 -3.02 -2.13
CA VAL A 81 -4.03 -3.44 -1.42
C VAL A 81 -4.16 -3.02 0.02
N THR A 82 -4.15 -3.98 0.94
CA THR A 82 -4.20 -3.75 2.39
C THR A 82 -2.95 -4.31 3.05
N LEU A 83 -2.23 -3.46 3.76
CA LEU A 83 -1.05 -3.82 4.56
C LEU A 83 -1.36 -3.53 6.01
N ASP A 84 -1.36 -4.56 6.85
CA ASP A 84 -1.61 -4.44 8.29
C ASP A 84 -0.45 -5.07 9.05
N GLY A 85 0.30 -4.23 9.77
CA GLY A 85 1.37 -4.68 10.63
C GLY A 85 2.64 -3.89 10.47
N ARG A 86 3.78 -4.56 10.65
CA ARG A 86 5.09 -3.93 10.77
C ARG A 86 5.99 -4.39 9.65
N PHE A 87 6.38 -3.47 8.78
CA PHE A 87 7.16 -3.76 7.58
C PHE A 87 8.46 -2.96 7.56
N GLY A 88 9.44 -3.45 6.79
CA GLY A 88 10.64 -2.69 6.47
C GLY A 88 10.36 -1.63 5.41
N ASP A 89 11.00 -1.77 4.25
CA ASP A 89 10.80 -0.88 3.12
C ASP A 89 9.59 -1.33 2.30
N ILE A 90 8.69 -0.41 1.96
CA ILE A 90 7.51 -0.70 1.13
C ILE A 90 7.63 0.09 -0.17
N THR A 91 7.58 -0.62 -1.30
CA THR A 91 7.40 -0.05 -2.64
C THR A 91 6.13 -0.63 -3.25
N ALA A 92 5.14 0.21 -3.52
CA ALA A 92 3.86 -0.20 -4.07
C ALA A 92 3.53 0.60 -5.34
N THR A 93 3.19 -0.10 -6.41
CA THR A 93 2.71 0.49 -7.66
C THR A 93 1.36 -0.13 -8.01
N THR A 94 0.31 0.68 -8.02
CA THR A 94 -1.06 0.25 -8.25
C THR A 94 -1.67 1.01 -9.42
N SER A 95 -2.24 0.30 -10.40
CA SER A 95 -2.93 0.94 -11.52
C SER A 95 -4.40 1.28 -11.22
N GLY A 96 -4.97 0.66 -10.19
CA GLY A 96 -6.37 0.78 -9.83
C GLY A 96 -6.67 0.07 -8.50
N GLY A 97 -7.60 0.60 -7.73
CA GLY A 97 -7.97 0.08 -6.40
C GLY A 97 -7.41 0.96 -5.29
N ASP A 98 -7.95 0.79 -4.10
CA ASP A 98 -7.55 1.54 -2.93
C ASP A 98 -6.30 0.92 -2.29
N PHE A 99 -5.44 1.77 -1.75
CA PHE A 99 -4.28 1.36 -0.99
C PHE A 99 -4.49 1.72 0.48
N SER A 100 -4.34 0.74 1.38
CA SER A 100 -4.37 0.94 2.82
C SER A 100 -3.11 0.37 3.47
N LEU A 101 -2.46 1.18 4.30
CA LEU A 101 -1.38 0.76 5.18
C LEU A 101 -1.69 1.18 6.62
N GLU A 102 -1.74 0.22 7.52
CA GLU A 102 -1.89 0.41 8.97
C GLU A 102 -0.72 -0.28 9.71
N GLY A 103 -0.11 0.44 10.65
CA GLY A 103 0.96 -0.08 11.50
C GLY A 103 2.30 0.63 11.30
N LYS A 104 3.38 -0.07 10.94
CA LYS A 104 4.74 0.50 10.85
C LYS A 104 5.40 0.22 9.51
N ALA A 105 6.18 1.18 9.05
CA ALA A 105 7.05 1.03 7.89
C ALA A 105 8.40 1.73 8.17
N ALA A 106 9.50 1.15 7.71
CA ALA A 106 10.81 1.83 7.75
C ALA A 106 10.90 2.90 6.65
N SER A 107 10.38 2.60 5.46
CA SER A 107 10.21 3.56 4.36
C SER A 107 8.98 3.21 3.51
N LEU A 108 8.42 4.21 2.82
CA LEU A 108 7.27 4.02 1.94
C LEU A 108 7.43 4.80 0.63
N ALA A 109 7.29 4.09 -0.49
CA ALA A 109 7.13 4.64 -1.84
C ALA A 109 5.86 4.05 -2.46
N LEU A 110 4.85 4.90 -2.69
CA LEU A 110 3.58 4.52 -3.28
C LEU A 110 3.33 5.33 -4.56
N GLU A 111 3.06 4.63 -5.65
CA GLU A 111 2.54 5.18 -6.90
C GLU A 111 1.17 4.56 -7.19
N ASN A 112 0.09 5.33 -7.03
CA ASN A 112 -1.27 4.90 -7.37
C ASN A 112 -1.80 5.69 -8.57
N VAL A 113 -2.26 5.00 -9.61
CA VAL A 113 -2.87 5.67 -10.76
C VAL A 113 -4.30 6.11 -10.44
N ALA A 114 -5.10 5.23 -9.84
CA ALA A 114 -6.52 5.47 -9.59
C ALA A 114 -6.99 4.76 -8.32
N GLY A 115 -7.56 5.51 -7.38
CA GLY A 115 -8.04 5.00 -6.10
C GLY A 115 -7.47 5.80 -4.93
N ASP A 116 -8.08 5.63 -3.77
CA ASP A 116 -7.70 6.38 -2.58
C ASP A 116 -6.52 5.71 -1.88
N SER A 117 -5.68 6.53 -1.24
CA SER A 117 -4.53 6.07 -0.47
C SER A 117 -4.71 6.45 1.00
N ARG A 118 -4.91 5.46 1.86
CA ARG A 118 -4.95 5.65 3.32
C ARG A 118 -3.71 5.08 3.97
N VAL A 119 -2.96 5.91 4.68
CA VAL A 119 -1.73 5.53 5.38
C VAL A 119 -1.81 5.98 6.83
N ASN A 120 -1.82 5.02 7.76
CA ASN A 120 -1.87 5.26 9.19
C ASN A 120 -0.68 4.59 9.89
N LEU A 121 0.34 5.39 10.23
CA LEU A 121 1.58 4.85 10.79
C LEU A 121 1.71 5.13 12.30
N ASP A 122 2.09 4.09 13.06
CA ASP A 122 2.35 4.15 14.49
C ASP A 122 3.68 4.85 14.78
N ASP A 123 4.65 4.69 13.89
CA ASP A 123 5.98 5.30 13.95
C ASP A 123 6.24 6.06 12.65
N ALA A 124 6.92 7.19 12.74
CA ALA A 124 7.26 7.94 11.53
C ALA A 124 8.45 7.28 10.79
N PRO A 125 8.29 6.98 9.48
CA PRO A 125 9.31 6.31 8.68
C PRO A 125 10.51 7.22 8.43
N ALA A 126 11.61 6.65 7.93
CA ALA A 126 12.78 7.41 7.52
C ALA A 126 12.48 8.30 6.29
N THR A 127 11.75 7.74 5.32
CA THR A 127 11.34 8.42 4.09
C THR A 127 9.93 8.01 3.69
N MET A 128 9.24 8.92 2.99
CA MET A 128 7.87 8.68 2.51
C MET A 128 7.61 9.45 1.23
N SER A 129 7.12 8.77 0.21
CA SER A 129 6.68 9.37 -1.04
C SER A 129 5.37 8.73 -1.48
N ILE A 130 4.33 9.53 -1.63
CA ILE A 130 3.04 9.08 -2.16
C ILE A 130 2.70 9.91 -3.39
N GLN A 131 2.46 9.25 -4.50
CA GLN A 131 2.06 9.88 -5.76
C GLN A 131 0.77 9.26 -6.26
N THR A 132 -0.27 10.08 -6.41
CA THR A 132 -1.56 9.66 -6.98
C THR A 132 -1.88 10.42 -8.26
N SER A 133 -2.40 9.73 -9.28
CA SER A 133 -2.91 10.43 -10.47
C SER A 133 -4.37 10.86 -10.31
N ALA A 134 -5.22 9.99 -9.75
CA ALA A 134 -6.60 10.30 -9.40
C ALA A 134 -7.00 9.57 -8.11
N GLY A 135 -7.40 10.32 -7.09
CA GLY A 135 -7.80 9.78 -5.78
C GLY A 135 -7.20 10.56 -4.62
N ASP A 136 -7.84 10.44 -3.48
CA ASP A 136 -7.49 11.19 -2.27
C ASP A 136 -6.35 10.51 -1.51
N GLN A 137 -5.56 11.31 -0.81
CA GLN A 137 -4.51 10.84 0.10
C GLN A 137 -4.90 11.22 1.53
N ASP A 138 -5.04 10.21 2.39
CA ASP A 138 -5.34 10.37 3.81
C ASP A 138 -4.21 9.76 4.63
N VAL A 139 -3.35 10.62 5.17
CA VAL A 139 -2.10 10.23 5.82
C VAL A 139 -2.10 10.68 7.27
N THR A 140 -1.93 9.73 8.19
CA THR A 140 -1.84 9.99 9.63
C THR A 140 -0.51 9.48 10.18
N LEU A 141 0.22 10.36 10.85
CA LEU A 141 1.56 10.09 11.39
C LEU A 141 1.68 10.59 12.84
N PRO A 142 2.62 10.06 13.63
CA PRO A 142 2.90 10.62 14.94
C PRO A 142 3.28 12.10 14.85
N VAL A 143 2.98 12.87 15.89
CA VAL A 143 3.46 14.27 15.97
C VAL A 143 4.98 14.27 15.99
N GLY A 144 5.60 15.05 15.11
CA GLY A 144 7.05 15.09 14.95
C GLY A 144 7.50 16.24 14.06
N ASP A 145 8.82 16.30 13.83
CA ASP A 145 9.46 17.31 12.99
C ASP A 145 9.71 16.72 11.60
N TYR A 146 9.02 17.25 10.58
CA TYR A 146 8.99 16.70 9.22
C TYR A 146 9.17 17.80 8.17
N GLY A 147 9.99 17.51 7.17
CA GLY A 147 10.01 18.28 5.92
C GLY A 147 8.92 17.72 5.01
N ILE A 148 7.85 18.48 4.80
CA ILE A 148 6.69 18.02 4.03
C ILE A 148 6.58 18.85 2.75
N THR A 149 6.69 18.17 1.61
CA THR A 149 6.45 18.73 0.28
C THR A 149 5.14 18.18 -0.27
N THR A 150 4.17 19.05 -0.50
CA THR A 150 2.86 18.69 -1.07
C THR A 150 2.66 19.34 -2.44
N LYS A 151 2.08 18.61 -3.39
CA LYS A 151 1.70 19.15 -4.70
C LYS A 151 0.39 18.54 -5.18
N ALA A 152 -0.66 19.36 -5.31
CA ALA A 152 -1.94 18.96 -5.88
C ALA A 152 -2.19 19.71 -7.19
N GLY A 153 -2.68 19.01 -8.22
CA GLY A 153 -3.13 19.64 -9.46
C GLY A 153 -4.55 20.21 -9.34
N LEU A 154 -5.51 19.33 -9.02
CA LEU A 154 -6.92 19.63 -8.78
C LEU A 154 -7.36 18.98 -7.47
N GLY A 155 -7.53 19.77 -6.42
CA GLY A 155 -7.92 19.31 -5.08
C GLY A 155 -7.40 20.24 -3.99
N ASP A 156 -7.82 20.00 -2.76
CA ASP A 156 -7.38 20.73 -1.58
C ASP A 156 -6.20 20.03 -0.91
N ILE A 157 -5.31 20.81 -0.29
CA ILE A 157 -4.25 20.29 0.58
C ILE A 157 -4.53 20.76 2.01
N ARG A 158 -4.58 19.82 2.96
CA ARG A 158 -4.67 20.07 4.39
C ARG A 158 -3.52 19.36 5.10
N ASN A 159 -2.62 20.12 5.71
CA ASN A 159 -1.52 19.59 6.52
C ASN A 159 -1.66 20.06 7.97
N GLY A 160 -1.90 19.12 8.89
CA GLY A 160 -2.00 19.32 10.33
C GLY A 160 -0.73 19.01 11.12
N LEU A 161 0.35 18.57 10.47
CA LEU A 161 1.62 18.17 11.12
C LEU A 161 2.71 19.26 11.08
N GLY A 162 2.51 20.34 10.33
CA GLY A 162 3.51 21.38 10.12
C GLY A 162 4.50 21.02 9.00
N ASN A 163 5.51 21.87 8.82
CA ASN A 163 6.56 21.68 7.82
C ASN A 163 7.86 22.37 8.26
N ASN A 164 8.91 21.61 8.44
CA ASN A 164 10.28 22.07 8.65
C ASN A 164 11.16 21.54 7.51
N PRO A 165 11.51 22.38 6.51
CA PRO A 165 12.33 21.96 5.37
C PRO A 165 13.71 21.39 5.75
N ASP A 166 14.22 21.73 6.94
CA ASP A 166 15.53 21.27 7.43
C ASP A 166 15.44 20.01 8.31
N ALA A 167 14.23 19.45 8.51
CA ALA A 167 14.05 18.23 9.27
C ALA A 167 14.75 17.05 8.61
N ALA A 168 15.25 16.12 9.44
CA ALA A 168 15.93 14.92 8.95
C ALA A 168 15.01 14.00 8.13
N ARG A 169 13.71 13.98 8.45
CA ARG A 169 12.70 13.17 7.77
C ARG A 169 11.99 14.01 6.72
N GLN A 170 12.10 13.57 5.47
CA GLN A 170 11.59 14.29 4.31
C GLN A 170 10.51 13.47 3.63
N TYR A 171 9.32 14.05 3.52
CA TYR A 171 8.12 13.42 2.97
C TYR A 171 7.58 14.19 1.78
N ARG A 172 7.09 13.45 0.79
CA ARG A 172 6.53 13.98 -0.45
C ARG A 172 5.15 13.39 -0.70
N PHE A 173 4.19 14.27 -1.00
CA PHE A 173 2.82 13.90 -1.33
C PHE A 173 2.43 14.64 -2.61
N GLU A 174 2.18 13.92 -3.69
CA GLU A 174 1.78 14.51 -4.96
C GLU A 174 0.49 13.89 -5.46
N SER A 175 -0.50 14.71 -5.81
CA SER A 175 -1.74 14.27 -6.46
C SER A 175 -1.97 15.09 -7.73
N ARG A 176 -2.37 14.46 -8.83
CA ARG A 176 -2.87 15.21 -10.00
C ARG A 176 -4.32 15.66 -9.77
N VAL A 177 -5.17 14.76 -9.30
CA VAL A 177 -6.59 15.00 -9.03
C VAL A 177 -6.97 14.29 -7.73
N GLY A 178 -7.46 15.02 -6.75
CA GLY A 178 -7.80 14.51 -5.42
C GLY A 178 -7.20 15.36 -4.31
N ASP A 179 -7.76 15.24 -3.12
CA ASP A 179 -7.34 15.95 -1.93
C ASP A 179 -6.12 15.27 -1.29
N ILE A 180 -5.30 16.06 -0.60
CA ILE A 180 -4.21 15.56 0.24
C ILE A 180 -4.49 16.01 1.67
N LEU A 181 -4.84 15.06 2.53
CA LEU A 181 -5.03 15.23 3.96
C LEU A 181 -3.87 14.58 4.72
N ILE A 182 -3.16 15.37 5.51
CA ILE A 182 -2.08 14.93 6.38
C ILE A 182 -2.43 15.38 7.80
N GLY A 183 -2.51 14.43 8.74
CA GLY A 183 -2.94 14.70 10.11
C GLY A 183 -2.08 14.01 11.17
N PRO A 184 -2.14 14.49 12.42
CA PRO A 184 -1.59 13.76 13.55
C PRO A 184 -2.40 12.49 13.79
N ARG A 185 -1.70 11.40 14.06
CA ARG A 185 -2.32 10.20 14.62
C ARG A 185 -2.83 10.53 16.02
N GLN A 186 -4.11 10.28 16.26
CA GLN A 186 -4.65 10.38 17.61
C GLN A 186 -4.10 9.23 18.45
N PRO A 187 -3.59 9.49 19.67
CA PRO A 187 -3.31 8.41 20.60
C PRO A 187 -4.64 7.75 21.01
N ASP A 188 -4.67 6.42 21.01
CA ASP A 188 -5.77 5.61 21.56
C ASP A 188 -5.99 5.87 23.06
#